data_AF-A0A932KEG6-F1
#
_entry.id   AF-A0A932KEG6-F1
#
_cell.length_a   1.000
_cell.length_b   1.000
_cell.length_c   1.000
_cell.angle_alpha   90.00
_cell.angle_beta   90.00
_cell.angle_gamma   90.00
#
_symmetry.space_group_name_H-M   'P 1'
#
loop_
_entity.id
_entity.type
_entity.pdbx_description
1 polymer ?
#
loop_
_entity_poly.entity_id
_entity_poly.type
_entity_poly.pdbx_seq_one_letter_code
_entity_poly.pdbx_strand_id
1 'polypeptide(L)' 'IAEGSARRTIKDQNSFYINARSSLVEVDNFAELVHDLKYINDDQYKQLLEKINKVGYLIFRLLNRNTNPIAVRK' A
#
# COMPACT_ATOMS: atom_id res chain seq x y z
N ILE A 1 -1.55 -6.18 -5.71
CA ILE A 1 -2.55 -5.24 -6.28
C ILE A 1 -3.20 -5.83 -7.54
N ALA A 2 -2.44 -6.10 -8.60
CA ALA A 2 -2.98 -6.62 -9.87
C ALA A 2 -3.85 -7.88 -9.69
N GLU A 3 -3.39 -8.83 -8.88
CA GLU A 3 -4.15 -10.04 -8.56
C GLU A 3 -5.50 -9.73 -7.89
N GLY A 4 -5.51 -8.75 -6.99
CA GLY A 4 -6.72 -8.26 -6.34
C GLY A 4 -7.69 -7.67 -7.37
N SER A 5 -7.22 -6.79 -8.26
CA SER A 5 -8.09 -6.19 -9.28
C SER A 5 -8.71 -7.19 -10.26
N ALA A 6 -8.10 -8.37 -10.43
CA ALA A 6 -8.62 -9.43 -11.28
C ALA A 6 -9.66 -10.33 -10.58
N ARG A 7 -9.87 -10.19 -9.26
CA ARG A 7 -10.84 -11.05 -8.54
C ARG A 7 -12.28 -10.58 -8.74
N ARG A 8 -13.18 -11.56 -8.84
CA ARG A 8 -14.62 -11.36 -9.07
C ARG A 8 -15.34 -10.75 -7.87
N THR A 9 -15.01 -11.19 -6.65
CA THR A 9 -15.73 -10.76 -5.44
C THR A 9 -14.91 -9.76 -4.64
N ILE A 10 -15.58 -8.76 -4.07
CA ILE A 10 -14.97 -7.76 -3.18
C ILE A 10 -14.17 -8.42 -2.05
N LYS A 11 -14.70 -9.50 -1.47
CA LYS A 11 -14.03 -10.29 -0.43
C LYS A 11 -12.67 -10.79 -0.90
N ASP A 12 -12.62 -11.40 -2.07
CA ASP A 12 -11.38 -11.91 -2.64
C ASP A 12 -10.43 -10.77 -3.03
N GLN A 13 -10.93 -9.69 -3.63
CA GLN A 13 -10.11 -8.51 -3.94
C GLN A 13 -9.41 -7.97 -2.68
N ASN A 14 -10.16 -7.87 -1.57
CA ASN A 14 -9.64 -7.33 -0.32
C ASN A 14 -8.54 -8.19 0.30
N SER A 15 -8.54 -9.51 0.16
CA SER A 15 -7.45 -10.34 0.69
C SER A 15 -6.11 -9.98 0.02
N PHE A 16 -6.11 -9.78 -1.31
CA PHE A 16 -4.91 -9.36 -2.04
C PHE A 16 -4.51 -7.92 -1.73
N TYR A 17 -5.46 -7.02 -1.46
CA TYR A 17 -5.14 -5.65 -1.07
C TYR A 17 -4.61 -5.54 0.36
N ILE A 18 -5.08 -6.39 1.28
CA ILE A 18 -4.50 -6.55 2.61
C ILE A 18 -3.05 -7.03 2.49
N ASN A 19 -2.79 -8.04 1.66
CA ASN A 19 -1.41 -8.51 1.41
C ASN A 19 -0.54 -7.39 0.84
N ALA A 20 -1.05 -6.62 -0.14
CA ALA A 20 -0.31 -5.48 -0.69
C ALA A 20 0.01 -4.41 0.36
N ARG A 21 -0.90 -4.17 1.32
CA ARG A 21 -0.65 -3.26 2.46
C ARG A 21 0.44 -3.82 3.37
N SER A 22 0.41 -5.12 3.70
CA SER A 22 1.44 -5.75 4.52
C SER A 22 2.81 -5.69 3.87
N SER A 23 2.91 -6.01 2.57
CA SER A 23 4.18 -5.88 1.83
C SER A 23 4.69 -4.44 1.76
N LEU A 24 3.80 -3.44 1.75
CA LEU A 24 4.22 -2.04 1.81
C LEU A 24 4.84 -1.69 3.18
N VAL A 25 4.31 -2.23 4.28
CA VAL A 25 4.89 -2.07 5.61
C VAL A 25 6.28 -2.71 5.68
N GLU A 26 6.48 -3.86 5.03
CA GLU A 26 7.81 -4.47 4.93
C GLU A 26 8.79 -3.56 4.18
N VAL A 27 8.37 -2.95 3.08
CA VAL A 27 9.19 -1.98 2.33
C VAL A 27 9.53 -0.75 3.16
N ASP A 28 8.60 -0.26 3.99
CA ASP A 28 8.83 0.86 4.91
C ASP A 28 9.92 0.52 5.94
N ASN A 29 9.81 -0.63 6.58
CA ASN A 29 10.83 -1.12 7.51
C ASN A 29 12.20 -1.30 6.83
N PHE A 30 12.23 -1.83 5.59
CA PHE A 30 13.48 -1.95 4.85
C PHE A 30 14.06 -0.58 4.47
N ALA A 31 13.22 0.41 4.12
CA ALA A 31 13.66 1.76 3.82
C ALA A 31 14.38 2.41 5.01
N GLU A 32 13.81 2.27 6.21
CA GLU A 32 14.42 2.73 7.47
C GLU A 32 15.75 2.02 7.73
N LEU A 33 15.76 0.68 7.64
CA LEU A 33 16.96 -0.13 7.87
C LEU A 33 18.12 0.25 6.92
N VAL A 34 17.86 0.40 5.63
CA VAL A 34 18.92 0.73 4.66
C VAL A 34 19.39 2.17 4.77
N HIS A 35 18.56 3.08 5.29
CA HIS A 35 18.95 4.45 5.62
C HIS A 35 19.84 4.50 6.87
N ASP A 36 19.48 3.75 7.91
CA ASP A 36 20.27 3.63 9.13
C ASP A 36 21.67 3.07 8.86
N LEU A 37 21.73 2.05 8.01
CA LEU A 37 22.98 1.43 7.56
C LEU A 37 23.73 2.24 6.48
N LYS A 38 23.25 3.45 6.15
CA LYS A 38 23.88 4.40 5.20
C LYS A 38 24.06 3.85 3.77
N TYR A 39 23.23 2.90 3.35
CA TYR A 39 23.16 2.47 1.95
C TYR A 39 22.42 3.48 1.06
N ILE A 40 21.53 4.28 1.66
CA ILE A 40 20.89 5.43 1.02
C ILE A 40 21.08 6.68 1.88
N ASN A 41 21.08 7.85 1.24
CA ASN A 41 21.16 9.13 1.92
C ASN A 41 19.76 9.68 2.30
N ASP A 42 19.75 10.79 3.03
CA ASP A 42 18.52 11.42 3.54
C ASP A 42 17.55 11.83 2.42
N ASP A 43 18.06 12.34 1.30
CA ASP A 43 17.23 12.75 0.16
C ASP A 43 16.56 11.54 -0.52
N GLN A 44 17.31 10.45 -0.70
CA GLN A 44 16.79 9.19 -1.24
C GLN A 44 15.76 8.58 -0.30
N TYR A 45 16.03 8.58 1.01
CA TYR A 45 15.09 8.09 2.01
C TYR A 45 13.80 8.91 2.03
N LYS A 46 13.90 10.24 2.01
CA LYS A 46 12.73 11.13 1.93
C LYS A 46 11.89 10.86 0.68
N GLN A 47 12.52 10.73 -0.49
CA GLN A 47 11.81 10.41 -1.74
C GLN A 47 11.12 9.03 -1.67
N LEU A 48 11.74 8.06 -1.01
CA LEU A 48 11.17 6.72 -0.81
C LEU A 48 9.97 6.78 0.14
N LEU A 49 10.09 7.46 1.28
CA LEU A 49 9.01 7.69 2.24
C LEU A 49 7.80 8.38 1.60
N GLU A 50 8.02 9.40 0.76
CA GLU A 50 6.93 10.07 0.04
C GLU A 50 6.13 9.10 -0.84
N LYS A 51 6.82 8.19 -1.54
CA LYS A 51 6.20 7.16 -2.38
C LYS A 51 5.48 6.11 -1.53
N ILE A 52 6.10 5.63 -0.46
CA ILE A 52 5.50 4.66 0.47
C ILE A 52 4.20 5.23 1.04
N ASN A 53 4.24 6.45 1.59
CA ASN A 53 3.07 7.12 2.14
C ASN A 53 1.97 7.30 1.10
N LYS A 54 2.33 7.71 -0.12
CA LYS A 54 1.35 7.89 -1.20
C LYS A 54 0.68 6.57 -1.58
N VAL A 55 1.44 5.51 -1.75
CA VAL A 55 0.92 4.18 -2.09
C VAL A 55 0.07 3.63 -0.95
N GLY A 56 0.50 3.79 0.30
CA GLY A 56 -0.23 3.37 1.49
C GLY A 56 -1.60 4.02 1.60
N TYR A 57 -1.67 5.34 1.37
CA TYR A 57 -2.93 6.06 1.28
C TYR A 57 -3.86 5.51 0.18
N LEU A 58 -3.32 5.24 -1.01
CA LEU A 58 -4.10 4.73 -2.13
C LEU A 58 -4.64 3.32 -1.87
N ILE A 59 -3.82 2.41 -1.31
CA ILE A 59 -4.26 1.06 -0.92
C ILE A 59 -5.33 1.14 0.16
N PHE A 60 -5.16 2.00 1.17
CA PHE A 60 -6.15 2.23 2.22
C PHE A 60 -7.49 2.70 1.66
N ARG A 61 -7.47 3.68 0.75
CA ARG A 61 -8.67 4.17 0.06
C ARG A 61 -9.34 3.06 -0.76
N LEU A 62 -8.55 2.22 -1.42
CA LEU A 62 -9.06 1.10 -2.22
C LEU A 62 -9.77 0.06 -1.34
N LEU A 63 -9.17 -0.31 -0.20
CA LEU A 63 -9.77 -1.21 0.79
C LEU A 63 -11.10 -0.66 1.35
N ASN A 64 -11.14 0.64 1.69
CA ASN A 64 -12.33 1.26 2.28
C ASN A 64 -13.47 1.47 1.28
N ARG A 65 -13.16 1.68 0.00
CA ARG A 65 -14.19 1.69 -1.06
C ARG A 65 -14.91 0.34 -1.14
N ASN A 66 -14.15 -0.73 -0.94
CA ASN A 66 -14.63 -2.09 -1.08
C ASN A 66 -15.42 -2.57 0.14
N THR A 67 -15.15 -2.07 1.35
CA THR A 67 -15.90 -2.43 2.57
C THR A 67 -17.22 -1.68 2.71
N ASN A 68 -17.46 -0.62 1.92
CA ASN A 68 -18.64 0.24 2.02
C ASN A 68 -19.42 0.33 0.68
N PRO A 69 -20.23 -0.68 0.33
CA PRO A 69 -20.90 -0.74 -0.99
C PRO A 69 -21.98 0.33 -1.22
N ILE A 70 -22.37 1.10 -0.19
CA ILE A 70 -23.50 2.05 -0.27
C ILE A 70 -23.10 3.39 -0.94
N ALA A 71 -21.81 3.73 -1.02
CA ALA A 71 -21.37 5.05 -1.50
C ALA A 71 -21.14 5.17 -3.02
N VAL A 72 -21.31 4.10 -3.80
CA VAL A 72 -21.01 4.08 -5.26
C VAL A 72 -22.29 4.11 -6.12
N ARG A 73 -23.45 4.44 -5.53
CA ARG A 73 -24.68 4.74 -6.27
C ARG A 73 -25.22 6.11 -5.89
N LYS A 74 -24.63 7.17 -6.43
CA LYS A 74 -25.29 8.43 -6.77
C LYS A 74 -24.60 9.03 -7.98
#